data_AF-A0A1B9VG38-F1
#
_entry.id   AF-A0A1B9VG38-F1
#
_cell.length_a   1.000
_cell.length_b   1.000
_cell.length_c   1.000
_cell.angle_alpha   90.00
_cell.angle_beta   90.00
_cell.angle_gamma   90.00
#
_symmetry.space_group_name_H-M   'P 1'
#
loop_
_entity.id
_entity.type
_entity.pdbx_description
1 polymer ?
#
loop_
_entity_poly.entity_id
_entity_poly.type
_entity_poly.pdbx_seq_one_letter_code
_entity_poly.pdbx_strand_id
1 'polypeptide(L)' 'MGADRLIFGVLTIVVGIFGLFYASGSHDGYSYFVGLALFFGAVLFMFALIKGHYDQLEKDGHK' A
#
# COMPACT_ATOMS: atom_id res chain seq x y z
N MET A 1 2.94 -19.71 0.71
CA MET A 1 2.23 -18.43 0.98
C MET A 1 3.12 -17.24 0.60
N GLY A 2 3.64 -17.22 -0.63
CA GLY A 2 4.53 -16.16 -1.11
C GLY A 2 3.91 -15.32 -2.24
N ALA A 3 3.16 -15.98 -3.12
CA ALA A 3 2.46 -15.34 -4.23
C ALA A 3 1.40 -14.34 -3.75
N ASP A 4 0.63 -14.70 -2.73
CA ASP A 4 -0.42 -13.88 -2.10
C ASP A 4 0.13 -12.50 -1.70
N ARG A 5 1.32 -12.47 -1.08
CA ARG A 5 2.01 -11.23 -0.68
C ARG A 5 2.46 -10.38 -1.86
N LEU A 6 3.00 -11.00 -2.91
CA LEU A 6 3.40 -10.29 -4.12
C LEU A 6 2.17 -9.68 -4.81
N ILE A 7 1.05 -10.41 -4.85
CA ILE A 7 -0.22 -9.91 -5.38
C ILE A 7 -0.70 -8.71 -4.57
N PHE A 8 -0.72 -8.78 -3.23
CA PHE A 8 -1.08 -7.62 -2.39
C PHE A 8 -0.12 -6.44 -2.56
N GLY A 9 1.18 -6.68 -2.68
CA GLY A 9 2.18 -5.64 -2.94
C GLY A 9 1.95 -4.92 -4.28
N VAL A 10 1.77 -5.69 -5.35
CA VAL A 10 1.48 -5.14 -6.69
C VAL A 10 0.16 -4.38 -6.71
N LEU A 11 -0.90 -4.93 -6.10
CA LEU A 11 -2.19 -4.24 -5.98
C LEU A 11 -2.07 -2.92 -5.22
N THR A 12 -1.26 -2.88 -4.17
CA THR A 12 -1.02 -1.66 -3.39
C THR A 12 -0.33 -0.58 -4.22
N ILE A 13 0.66 -0.95 -5.04
CA ILE A 13 1.33 -0.02 -5.96
C ILE A 13 0.32 0.54 -6.98
N VAL A 14 -0.51 -0.33 -7.56
CA VAL A 14 -1.56 0.08 -8.51
C VAL A 14 -2.52 1.07 -7.85
N VAL A 15 -3.02 0.77 -6.65
CA VAL A 15 -3.90 1.66 -5.88
C VAL A 15 -3.23 3.01 -5.59
N GLY A 16 -1.95 3.01 -5.20
CA GLY A 16 -1.20 4.24 -4.94
C GLY A 16 -1.06 5.13 -6.19
N ILE A 17 -0.74 4.52 -7.34
CA ILE A 17 -0.65 5.24 -8.62
C ILE A 17 -2.01 5.78 -9.05
N PHE A 18 -3.09 5.00 -8.91
CA PHE A 18 -4.44 5.48 -9.19
C PHE A 18 -4.86 6.63 -8.28
N GLY A 19 -4.48 6.60 -7.00
CA GLY A 19 -4.71 7.70 -6.06
C GLY A 19 -4.01 8.99 -6.48
N LEU A 20 -2.75 8.90 -6.92
CA LEU A 20 -2.00 10.03 -7.48
C LEU A 20 -2.62 10.55 -8.79
N PHE A 21 -3.06 9.65 -9.66
CA PHE A 21 -3.71 10.04 -10.92
C PHE A 21 -5.01 10.80 -10.65
N TYR A 22 -5.82 10.33 -9.69
CA TYR A 22 -7.03 11.00 -9.24
C TYR A 22 -6.74 12.37 -8.61
N ALA A 23 -5.69 12.48 -7.80
CA ALA A 23 -5.23 13.75 -7.25
C ALA A 23 -4.71 14.72 -8.32
N SER A 24 -4.10 14.21 -9.41
CA SER A 24 -3.58 15.05 -10.48
C SER A 24 -4.67 15.67 -11.37
N GLY A 25 -5.83 15.02 -11.49
CA GLY A 25 -6.96 15.49 -12.29
C GLY A 25 -7.95 16.38 -11.53
N SER A 26 -7.78 16.51 -10.21
CA SER A 26 -8.72 17.25 -9.38
C SER A 26 -8.61 18.76 -9.59
N HIS A 27 -9.70 19.36 -10.06
CA HIS A 27 -9.89 20.82 -10.05
C HIS A 27 -10.50 21.32 -8.72
N ASP A 28 -10.99 20.41 -7.89
CA ASP A 28 -11.56 20.67 -6.56
C ASP A 28 -10.60 20.19 -5.46
N GLY A 29 -10.40 21.01 -4.42
CA GLY A 29 -9.43 20.72 -3.35
C GLY A 29 -9.71 19.42 -2.57
N TYR A 30 -10.96 18.95 -2.56
CA TYR A 30 -11.35 17.73 -1.87
C TYR A 30 -10.80 16.47 -2.55
N SER A 31 -10.91 16.38 -3.88
CA SER A 31 -10.42 15.21 -4.63
C SER A 31 -8.89 15.11 -4.63
N TYR A 32 -8.19 16.24 -4.56
CA TYR A 32 -6.75 16.29 -4.32
C TYR A 32 -6.36 15.61 -3.00
N PHE A 33 -7.02 16.02 -1.90
CA PHE A 33 -6.74 15.47 -0.57
C PHE A 33 -7.07 13.97 -0.48
N VAL A 34 -8.18 13.54 -1.10
CA VAL A 34 -8.56 12.12 -1.11
C VAL A 34 -7.53 11.28 -1.86
N GLY A 35 -7.08 11.71 -3.04
CA GLY A 35 -6.07 10.98 -3.81
C GLY A 35 -4.71 10.93 -3.08
N LEU A 36 -4.33 12.02 -2.42
CA LEU A 36 -3.12 12.07 -1.60
C LEU A 36 -3.20 11.14 -0.38
N ALA A 37 -4.34 11.14 0.34
CA ALA A 37 -4.57 10.25 1.48
C ALA A 37 -4.54 8.76 1.06
N LEU A 38 -5.11 8.44 -0.10
CA LEU A 38 -5.05 7.10 -0.70
C LEU A 38 -3.61 6.68 -0.98
N PHE A 39 -2.79 7.58 -1.54
CA PHE A 39 -1.38 7.31 -1.80
C PHE A 39 -0.60 7.06 -0.49
N PHE A 40 -0.76 7.93 0.51
CA PHE A 40 -0.13 7.72 1.82
C PHE A 40 -0.60 6.43 2.49
N GLY A 41 -1.89 6.10 2.38
CA GLY A 41 -2.44 4.84 2.87
C GLY A 41 -1.80 3.62 2.20
N ALA A 42 -1.62 3.66 0.88
CA ALA A 42 -0.95 2.61 0.12
C ALA A 42 0.52 2.44 0.56
N VAL A 43 1.25 3.55 0.76
CA VAL A 43 2.63 3.50 1.26
C VAL A 43 2.69 2.86 2.65
N LEU A 44 1.84 3.28 3.58
CA LEU A 44 1.78 2.70 4.94
C LEU A 44 1.40 1.22 4.91
N PHE A 45 0.46 0.83 4.05
CA PHE A 45 0.06 -0.56 3.89
C PHE A 45 1.21 -1.42 3.35
N MET A 46 2.04 -0.86 2.46
CA MET A 46 3.24 -1.55 1.97
C MET A 46 4.26 -1.79 3.09
N PHE A 47 4.48 -0.81 3.98
CA PHE A 47 5.29 -1.00 5.18
C PHE A 47 4.69 -2.07 6.12
N ALA A 48 3.37 -2.11 6.27
CA ALA A 48 2.70 -3.13 7.08
C ALA A 48 2.86 -4.55 6.49
N LEU A 49 2.81 -4.71 5.16
CA LEU A 49 3.08 -5.98 4.50
C LEU A 49 4.52 -6.46 4.72
N ILE A 50 5.49 -5.53 4.65
CA ILE A 50 6.90 -5.80 4.92
C ILE A 50 7.08 -6.22 6.38
N LYS A 51 6.54 -5.44 7.32
CA LYS A 51 6.61 -5.77 8.75
C LYS A 51 6.03 -7.15 9.04
N GLY A 52 4.84 -7.44 8.52
CA GLY A 52 4.20 -8.74 8.70
C GLY A 52 5.03 -9.91 8.15
N HIS A 53 5.90 -9.66 7.16
CA HIS A 53 6.82 -10.68 6.64
C HIS A 53 7.90 -11.02 7.65
N TYR A 54 8.53 -9.99 8.22
CA TYR A 54 9.52 -10.18 9.26
C TYR A 54 8.92 -10.78 10.55
N ASP A 55 7.74 -10.34 10.97
CA ASP A 55 7.03 -10.94 12.12
C ASP A 55 6.74 -12.44 11.92
N GLN A 56 6.42 -12.85 10.68
CA GLN A 56 6.22 -14.27 10.36
C GLN A 56 7.54 -15.06 10.39
N LEU A 57 8.61 -14.50 9.82
CA LEU A 57 9.94 -15.12 9.87
C LEU A 57 10.45 -15.28 11.31
N GLU A 58 10.24 -14.28 12.15
CA GLU A 58 10.60 -14.33 13.58
C GLU A 58 9.80 -15.41 14.33
N LYS A 59 8.48 -15.51 14.09
CA LYS A 59 7.64 -16.57 14.68
C LYS A 59 8.03 -17.98 14.24
N ASP A 60 8.53 -18.15 13.03
CA ASP A 60 8.95 -19.46 12.53
C ASP A 60 10.36 -19.84 12.95
N GLY A 61 11.25 -18.87 13.20
CA GLY A 61 12.59 -19.10 13.74
C GLY A 61 12.65 -19.36 15.26
N HIS A 62 11.57 -19.08 15.98
CA HIS A 62 11.42 -19.35 17.42
C HIS A 62 10.78 -20.72 17.75
N LYS A 63 10.63 -21.61 16.76
CA LYS A 63 10.18 -23.01 16.93
C LYS A 63 11.35 -23.97 16.86
#